data_AF-A0A2H6KDR3-F1
#
_entry.id   AF-A0A2H6KDR3-F1
#
_cell.length_a   1.000
_cell.length_b   1.000
_cell.length_c   1.000
_cell.angle_alpha   90.00
_cell.angle_beta   90.00
_cell.angle_gamma   90.00
#
_symmetry.space_group_name_H-M   'P 1'
#
loop_
_entity.id
_entity.type
_entity.pdbx_description
1 polymer ?
#
loop_
_entity_poly.entity_id
_entity_poly.type
_entity_poly.pdbx_seq_one_letter_code
_entity_poly.pdbx_strand_id
1 'polypeptide(L)'
;MWNRARVKTGSLQALAQLNRLSRRYKIEKVQKLSANFERACWRSVRTAEERAYHQKYAFLRHCVDMINFRKADNRSRRVPLPNSAVSLASQFTGSNSSQLQKRVQSHIDDLTAGLPSCLSDTDASLVAAGGSHTAQLISRCRSHGLTMAECERAVCALSEIARLRTLHARLASYTTHTEGVEDKCYTKRELELMISGESGCQ
;
A
#
# COMPACT_ATOMS: atom_id res chain seq x y z
N MET A 1 4.90 -60.11 18.85
CA MET A 1 5.89 -59.93 17.78
C MET A 1 5.95 -58.45 17.41
N TRP A 2 6.91 -57.69 17.94
CA TRP A 2 7.11 -56.30 17.53
C TRP A 2 7.93 -56.32 16.24
N ASN A 3 7.31 -55.99 15.11
CA ASN A 3 8.00 -55.86 13.84
C ASN A 3 9.15 -54.86 14.00
N ARG A 4 10.39 -55.33 13.83
CA ARG A 4 11.57 -54.45 13.72
C ARG A 4 11.40 -53.63 12.44
N ALA A 5 10.77 -52.46 12.55
CA ALA A 5 10.72 -51.50 11.48
C ALA A 5 12.18 -51.15 11.14
N ARG A 6 12.68 -51.63 10.00
CA ARG A 6 13.98 -51.22 9.47
C ARG A 6 13.90 -49.72 9.26
N VAL A 7 14.55 -48.98 10.15
CA VAL A 7 14.73 -47.54 10.01
C VAL A 7 15.58 -47.32 8.76
N LYS A 8 14.95 -46.84 7.68
CA LYS A 8 15.64 -46.55 6.40
C LYS A 8 16.49 -45.27 6.47
N THR A 9 16.36 -44.51 7.55
CA THR A 9 17.03 -43.23 7.82
C THR A 9 18.12 -43.40 8.88
N GLY A 10 19.04 -42.42 8.99
CA GLY A 10 20.05 -42.43 10.05
C GLY A 10 19.42 -42.51 11.45
N SER A 11 20.06 -43.18 12.40
CA SER A 11 19.54 -43.42 13.76
C SER A 11 19.13 -42.13 14.48
N LEU A 12 19.92 -41.05 14.37
CA LEU A 12 19.59 -39.74 14.93
C LEU A 12 18.35 -39.10 14.29
N GLN A 13 18.21 -39.24 12.97
CA GLN A 13 17.04 -38.73 12.25
C GLN A 13 15.78 -39.49 12.65
N ALA A 14 15.89 -40.79 12.88
CA ALA A 14 14.80 -41.62 13.37
C ALA A 14 14.37 -41.24 14.80
N LEU A 15 15.33 -40.98 15.69
CA LEU A 15 15.03 -40.46 17.03
C LEU A 15 14.39 -39.07 16.99
N ALA A 16 14.84 -38.18 16.10
CA ALA A 16 14.22 -36.87 15.91
C ALA A 16 12.77 -36.99 15.40
N GLN A 17 12.52 -37.92 14.46
CA GLN A 17 11.16 -38.22 13.99
C GLN A 17 10.29 -38.80 15.11
N LEU A 18 10.82 -39.72 15.90
CA LEU A 18 10.12 -40.30 17.05
C LEU A 18 9.76 -39.22 18.08
N ASN A 19 10.67 -38.31 18.38
CA ASN A 19 10.41 -37.15 19.26
C ASN A 19 9.31 -36.23 18.70
N ARG A 20 9.32 -35.96 17.39
CA ARG A 20 8.27 -35.17 16.74
C ARG A 20 6.90 -35.85 16.84
N LEU A 21 6.85 -37.16 16.61
CA LEU A 21 5.63 -37.95 16.76
C LEU A 21 5.14 -37.98 18.21
N SER A 22 6.05 -38.20 19.18
CA SER A 22 5.73 -38.19 20.61
C SER A 22 5.06 -36.87 21.03
N ARG A 23 5.62 -35.73 20.59
CA ARG A 23 5.03 -34.40 20.83
C ARG A 23 3.66 -34.24 20.17
N ARG A 24 3.50 -34.72 18.92
CA ARG A 24 2.23 -34.66 18.17
C ARG A 24 1.11 -35.41 18.88
N TYR A 25 1.40 -36.63 19.35
CA TYR A 25 0.45 -37.47 20.08
C TYR A 25 0.38 -37.15 21.59
N LYS A 26 1.17 -36.17 22.06
CA LYS A 26 1.20 -35.72 23.46
C LYS A 26 1.45 -36.86 24.46
N ILE A 27 2.25 -37.86 24.08
CA ILE A 27 2.45 -39.11 24.85
C ILE A 27 2.91 -38.80 26.28
N GLU A 28 3.91 -37.93 26.41
CA GLU A 28 4.46 -37.54 27.72
C GLU A 28 3.41 -36.84 28.62
N LYS A 29 2.55 -35.99 28.03
CA LYS A 29 1.48 -35.31 28.77
C LYS A 29 0.46 -36.34 29.28
N VAL A 30 0.05 -37.28 28.43
CA VAL A 30 -0.88 -38.35 28.81
C VAL A 30 -0.28 -39.19 29.93
N GLN A 31 0.98 -39.59 29.81
CA GLN A 31 1.67 -40.37 30.83
C GLN A 31 1.73 -39.66 32.19
N LYS A 32 2.07 -38.36 32.20
CA LYS A 32 2.09 -37.55 33.44
C LYS A 32 0.70 -37.42 34.07
N LEU A 33 -0.33 -37.20 33.26
CA LEU A 33 -1.71 -37.08 33.74
C LEU A 33 -2.30 -38.42 34.21
N SER A 34 -1.86 -39.54 33.63
CA SER A 34 -2.29 -40.88 34.06
C SER A 34 -1.59 -41.37 35.32
N ALA A 35 -0.48 -40.75 35.74
CA ALA A 35 0.26 -41.15 36.92
C ALA A 35 -0.53 -40.96 38.23
N ASN A 36 -1.46 -40.00 38.27
CA ASN A 36 -2.29 -39.70 39.43
C ASN A 36 -3.78 -39.66 39.03
N PHE A 37 -4.66 -40.11 39.92
CA PHE A 37 -6.10 -40.02 39.69
C PHE A 37 -6.60 -38.58 39.86
N GLU A 38 -7.10 -37.99 38.78
CA GLU A 38 -7.79 -36.69 38.78
C GLU A 38 -9.31 -36.91 38.74
N ARG A 39 -10.11 -36.26 39.61
CA ARG A 39 -11.59 -36.36 39.53
C ARG A 39 -12.12 -35.60 38.30
N ALA A 40 -13.29 -35.99 37.81
CA ALA A 40 -13.90 -35.40 36.60
C ALA A 40 -14.10 -33.86 36.70
N CYS A 41 -14.49 -33.34 37.87
CA CYS A 41 -14.64 -31.90 38.08
C CYS A 41 -13.31 -31.14 37.90
N TRP A 42 -12.21 -31.65 38.47
CA TRP A 42 -10.88 -31.08 38.33
C TRP A 42 -10.34 -31.16 36.90
N ARG A 43 -10.61 -32.27 36.20
CA ARG A 43 -10.28 -32.41 34.77
C ARG A 43 -10.92 -31.31 33.94
N SER A 44 -12.21 -31.04 34.17
CA SER A 44 -12.96 -30.00 33.46
C SER A 44 -12.31 -28.62 33.67
N VAL A 45 -12.04 -28.27 34.93
CA VAL A 45 -11.39 -26.99 35.29
C VAL A 45 -10.03 -26.84 34.62
N ARG A 46 -9.15 -27.84 34.74
CA ARG A 46 -7.82 -27.81 34.11
C ARG A 46 -7.90 -27.64 32.61
N THR A 47 -8.81 -28.36 31.93
CA THR A 47 -8.96 -28.23 30.47
C THR A 47 -9.48 -26.85 30.05
N ALA A 48 -10.37 -26.25 30.83
CA ALA A 48 -10.86 -24.89 30.59
C ALA A 48 -9.74 -23.85 30.78
N GLU A 49 -8.95 -23.98 31.84
CA GLU A 49 -7.79 -23.11 32.10
C GLU A 49 -6.72 -23.25 31.01
N GLU A 50 -6.34 -24.47 30.64
CA GLU A 50 -5.40 -24.73 29.54
C GLU A 50 -5.87 -24.06 28.23
N ARG A 51 -7.17 -24.12 27.93
CA ARG A 51 -7.75 -23.47 26.75
C ARG A 51 -7.63 -21.95 26.83
N ALA A 52 -7.93 -21.36 27.98
CA ALA A 52 -7.79 -19.91 28.19
C ALA A 52 -6.33 -19.46 28.05
N TYR A 53 -5.37 -20.21 28.61
CA TYR A 53 -3.95 -19.92 28.46
C TYR A 53 -3.48 -19.99 27.00
N HIS A 54 -3.92 -20.99 26.24
CA HIS A 54 -3.59 -21.09 24.82
C HIS A 54 -4.18 -19.93 24.00
N GLN A 55 -5.39 -19.49 24.31
CA GLN A 55 -6.00 -18.32 23.67
C GLN A 55 -5.24 -17.04 23.98
N LYS A 56 -4.88 -16.81 25.26
CA LYS A 56 -4.05 -15.66 25.67
C LYS A 56 -2.70 -15.65 24.93
N TYR A 57 -2.03 -16.80 24.87
CA TYR A 57 -0.76 -16.93 24.17
C TYR A 57 -0.90 -16.68 22.66
N ALA A 58 -1.94 -17.22 22.02
CA ALA A 58 -2.21 -17.01 20.60
C ALA A 58 -2.46 -15.53 20.28
N PHE A 59 -3.22 -14.83 21.14
CA PHE A 59 -3.43 -13.40 21.02
C PHE A 59 -2.13 -12.60 21.13
N LEU A 60 -1.30 -12.89 22.15
CA LEU A 60 0.00 -12.23 22.31
C LEU A 60 0.92 -12.46 21.11
N ARG A 61 0.95 -13.70 20.60
CA ARG A 61 1.70 -14.02 19.37
C ARG A 61 1.19 -13.20 18.18
N HIS A 62 -0.12 -13.11 18.00
CA HIS A 62 -0.72 -12.29 16.94
C HIS A 62 -0.33 -10.81 17.06
N CYS A 63 -0.34 -10.24 18.27
CA CYS A 63 0.11 -8.86 18.49
C CYS A 63 1.58 -8.67 18.09
N VAL A 64 2.46 -9.59 18.46
CA VAL A 64 3.89 -9.55 18.09
C VAL A 64 4.06 -9.67 16.57
N ASP A 65 3.36 -10.61 15.95
CA ASP A 65 3.39 -10.80 14.49
C ASP A 65 2.90 -9.54 13.76
N MET A 66 1.85 -8.87 14.27
CA MET A 66 1.35 -7.61 13.72
C MET A 66 2.36 -6.46 13.88
N ILE A 67 3.03 -6.36 15.03
CA ILE A 67 4.09 -5.38 15.26
C ILE A 67 5.24 -5.62 14.29
N ASN A 68 5.68 -6.87 14.13
CA ASN A 68 6.76 -7.23 13.22
C ASN A 68 6.37 -6.98 11.76
N PHE A 69 5.13 -7.28 11.38
CA PHE A 69 4.58 -6.95 10.07
C PHE A 69 4.64 -5.45 9.81
N ARG A 70 4.17 -4.62 10.76
CA ARG A 70 4.24 -3.15 10.62
C ARG A 70 5.66 -2.59 10.66
N LYS A 71 6.58 -3.23 11.38
CA LYS A 71 8.01 -2.85 11.38
C LYS A 71 8.70 -3.20 10.07
N ALA A 72 8.35 -4.34 9.46
CA ALA A 72 8.87 -4.76 8.17
C ALA A 72 8.29 -3.93 7.02
N ASP A 73 7.03 -3.53 7.13
CA ASP A 73 6.35 -2.69 6.16
C ASP A 73 6.64 -1.20 6.45
N ASN A 74 7.72 -0.66 5.87
CA ASN A 74 8.13 0.76 5.95
C ASN A 74 7.09 1.77 5.41
N ARG A 75 5.84 1.37 5.19
CA ARG A 75 4.76 2.17 4.58
C ARG A 75 3.74 2.74 5.57
N SER A 76 3.96 2.65 6.88
CA SER A 76 2.99 3.15 7.87
C SER A 76 3.17 4.63 8.25
N ARG A 77 3.00 5.49 7.24
CA ARG A 77 2.31 6.79 7.30
C ARG A 77 2.00 7.22 5.87
N ARG A 78 1.21 6.41 5.15
CA ARG A 78 0.56 6.92 3.93
C ARG A 78 -0.52 7.90 4.37
N VAL A 79 -0.13 9.16 4.53
CA VAL A 79 -1.09 10.26 4.46
C VAL A 79 -1.86 10.05 3.16
N PRO A 80 -3.21 10.00 3.16
CA PRO A 80 -3.98 9.94 1.93
C PRO A 80 -3.60 11.16 1.12
N LEU A 81 -2.75 10.94 0.12
CA LEU A 81 -2.36 11.98 -0.81
C LEU A 81 -3.60 12.35 -1.61
N PRO A 82 -3.92 13.65 -1.74
CA PRO A 82 -4.98 14.06 -2.63
C PRO A 82 -4.68 13.54 -4.04
N ASN A 83 -5.66 12.88 -4.66
CA ASN A 83 -5.55 12.32 -6.01
C ASN A 83 -6.23 13.27 -7.03
N SER A 84 -6.10 14.58 -6.83
CA SER A 84 -6.63 15.61 -7.73
C SER A 84 -6.18 15.40 -9.18
N ALA A 85 -4.91 15.02 -9.39
CA ALA A 85 -4.36 14.74 -10.71
C ALA A 85 -5.10 13.61 -11.46
N VAL A 86 -5.56 12.57 -10.75
CA VAL A 86 -6.31 11.45 -11.37
C VAL A 86 -7.74 11.90 -11.70
N SER A 87 -8.36 12.67 -10.81
CA SER A 87 -9.69 13.25 -11.05
C SER A 87 -9.67 14.17 -12.27
N LEU A 88 -8.68 15.07 -12.38
CA LEU A 88 -8.51 15.96 -13.52
C LEU A 88 -8.19 15.20 -14.81
N ALA A 89 -7.36 14.16 -14.75
CA ALA A 89 -7.10 13.30 -15.91
C ALA A 89 -8.37 12.63 -16.45
N SER A 90 -9.29 12.20 -15.58
CA SER A 90 -10.54 11.56 -16.00
C SER A 90 -11.51 12.50 -16.72
N GLN A 91 -11.35 13.81 -16.58
CA GLN A 91 -12.16 14.82 -17.25
C GLN A 91 -11.66 15.12 -18.68
N PHE A 92 -10.58 14.48 -19.13
CA PHE A 92 -10.04 14.68 -20.47
C PHE A 92 -10.96 14.03 -21.53
N THR A 93 -11.50 14.84 -22.44
CA THR A 93 -12.41 14.41 -23.52
C THR A 93 -11.75 14.45 -24.90
N GLY A 94 -10.42 14.62 -24.96
CA GLY A 94 -9.66 14.75 -26.22
C GLY A 94 -9.63 16.18 -26.78
N SER A 95 -10.76 16.89 -26.76
CA SER A 95 -10.91 18.25 -27.29
C SER A 95 -10.71 19.38 -26.28
N ASN A 96 -10.61 19.07 -24.99
CA ASN A 96 -10.57 20.05 -23.89
C ASN A 96 -9.16 20.27 -23.30
N SER A 97 -8.11 19.93 -24.05
CA SER A 97 -6.71 19.97 -23.59
C SER A 97 -6.28 21.34 -23.05
N SER A 98 -6.60 22.43 -23.75
CA SER A 98 -6.23 23.81 -23.36
C SER A 98 -6.96 24.30 -22.10
N GLN A 99 -8.26 23.97 -21.96
CA GLN A 99 -9.04 24.31 -20.77
C GLN A 99 -8.57 23.50 -19.56
N LEU A 100 -8.25 22.22 -19.76
CA LEU A 100 -7.74 21.36 -18.71
C LEU A 100 -6.33 21.78 -18.26
N GLN A 101 -5.46 22.19 -19.19
CA GLN A 101 -4.15 22.78 -18.85
C GLN A 101 -4.29 24.00 -17.95
N LYS A 102 -5.17 24.95 -18.27
CA LYS A 102 -5.41 26.14 -17.43
C LYS A 102 -5.90 25.77 -16.03
N ARG A 103 -6.79 24.78 -15.93
CA ARG A 103 -7.28 24.28 -14.63
C ARG A 103 -6.17 23.60 -13.82
N VAL A 104 -5.34 22.80 -14.47
CA VAL A 104 -4.19 22.14 -13.83
C VAL A 104 -3.18 23.18 -13.36
N GLN A 105 -2.90 24.20 -14.16
CA GLN A 105 -1.98 25.29 -13.79
C GLN A 105 -2.53 26.10 -12.62
N SER A 106 -3.80 26.50 -12.65
CA SER A 106 -4.45 27.18 -11.52
C SER A 106 -4.35 26.36 -10.24
N HIS A 107 -4.49 25.03 -10.31
CA HIS A 107 -4.40 24.16 -9.15
C HIS A 107 -2.96 24.04 -8.62
N ILE A 108 -1.97 24.08 -9.51
CA ILE A 108 -0.55 24.16 -9.12
C ILE A 108 -0.28 25.50 -8.41
N ASP A 109 -0.81 26.61 -8.93
CA ASP A 109 -0.61 27.94 -8.36
C ASP A 109 -1.21 28.05 -6.95
N ASP A 110 -2.43 27.53 -6.75
CA ASP A 110 -3.10 27.50 -5.44
C ASP A 110 -2.31 26.68 -4.41
N LEU A 111 -1.84 25.49 -4.79
CA LEU A 111 -1.03 24.64 -3.93
C LEU A 111 0.32 25.28 -3.61
N THR A 112 0.92 25.99 -4.57
CA THR A 112 2.20 26.68 -4.40
C THR A 112 2.05 27.88 -3.46
N ALA A 113 0.95 28.63 -3.55
CA ALA A 113 0.66 29.73 -2.62
C ALA A 113 0.45 29.24 -1.17
N GLY A 114 -0.01 28.01 -0.99
CA GLY A 114 -0.16 27.38 0.33
C GLY A 114 1.11 26.78 0.93
N LEU A 115 2.24 26.82 0.21
CA LEU A 115 3.51 26.28 0.72
C LEU A 115 4.15 27.20 1.77
N PRO A 116 4.82 26.63 2.79
CA PRO A 116 5.67 27.40 3.69
C PRO A 116 6.78 28.12 2.92
N SER A 117 7.18 29.32 3.35
CA SER A 117 8.22 30.13 2.71
C SER A 117 9.60 29.48 2.58
N CYS A 118 9.86 28.43 3.38
CA CYS A 118 11.09 27.65 3.30
C CYS A 118 11.09 26.61 2.17
N LEU A 119 9.97 26.43 1.48
CA LEU A 119 9.78 25.50 0.38
C LEU A 119 9.39 26.26 -0.88
N SER A 120 9.80 25.73 -2.01
CA SER A 120 9.54 26.29 -3.33
C SER A 120 8.98 25.21 -4.25
N ASP A 121 8.41 25.66 -5.34
CA ASP A 121 7.91 24.77 -6.40
C ASP A 121 9.04 23.92 -7.03
N THR A 122 10.31 24.33 -6.89
CA THR A 122 11.46 23.52 -7.35
C THR A 122 11.69 22.27 -6.50
N ASP A 123 11.23 22.28 -5.24
CA ASP A 123 11.36 21.15 -4.31
C ASP A 123 10.39 20.00 -4.67
N ALA A 124 9.37 20.26 -5.50
CA ALA A 124 8.43 19.24 -5.98
C ALA A 124 9.14 18.15 -6.82
N SER A 125 10.15 18.53 -7.61
CA SER A 125 10.93 17.59 -8.41
C SER A 125 11.81 16.68 -7.54
N LEU A 126 12.25 17.16 -6.37
CA LEU A 126 13.05 16.38 -5.42
C LEU A 126 12.21 15.31 -4.70
N VAL A 127 10.92 15.60 -4.46
CA VAL A 127 9.99 14.64 -3.85
C VAL A 127 9.65 13.48 -4.81
N ALA A 128 9.63 13.73 -6.11
CA ALA A 128 9.40 12.69 -7.12
C ALA A 128 10.56 11.69 -7.25
N ALA A 129 11.80 12.10 -6.90
CA ALA A 129 13.02 11.31 -7.09
C ALA A 129 13.29 10.24 -6.01
N GLY A 130 12.43 10.13 -4.98
CA GLY A 130 12.53 9.08 -3.95
C GLY A 130 13.08 9.56 -2.60
N GLY A 131 12.92 8.70 -1.59
CA GLY A 131 12.88 9.06 -0.15
C GLY A 131 14.15 9.61 0.51
N SER A 132 15.28 9.77 -0.19
CA SER A 132 16.47 10.40 0.39
C SER A 132 16.33 11.92 0.53
N HIS A 133 15.60 12.56 -0.39
CA HIS A 133 15.44 14.02 -0.42
C HIS A 133 14.30 14.51 0.47
N THR A 134 13.34 13.64 0.80
CA THR A 134 12.25 13.99 1.73
C THR A 134 12.78 14.22 3.15
N ALA A 135 13.79 13.46 3.58
CA ALA A 135 14.46 13.67 4.87
C ALA A 135 15.15 15.04 4.96
N GLN A 136 15.80 15.47 3.86
CA GLN A 136 16.43 16.79 3.76
C GLN A 136 15.39 17.91 3.82
N LEU A 137 14.27 17.78 3.11
CA LEU A 137 13.16 18.74 3.16
C LEU A 137 12.55 18.84 4.56
N ILE A 138 12.31 17.71 5.22
CA ILE A 138 11.81 17.68 6.60
C ILE A 138 12.80 18.35 7.56
N SER A 139 14.10 18.13 7.38
CA SER A 139 15.13 18.79 8.21
C SER A 139 15.12 20.31 8.05
N ARG A 140 14.94 20.80 6.82
CA ARG A 140 14.82 22.23 6.51
C ARG A 140 13.56 22.86 7.08
N CYS A 141 12.42 22.17 6.98
CA CYS A 141 11.18 22.63 7.59
C CYS A 141 11.31 22.71 9.13
N ARG A 142 11.96 21.72 9.75
CA ARG A 142 12.20 21.72 11.21
C ARG A 142 13.12 22.84 11.65
N SER A 143 14.16 23.20 10.87
CA SER A 143 15.01 24.35 11.19
C SER A 143 14.27 25.68 11.14
N HIS A 144 13.16 25.75 10.41
CA HIS A 144 12.25 26.90 10.35
C HIS A 144 11.13 26.87 11.41
N GLY A 145 11.16 25.91 12.34
CA GLY A 145 10.20 25.83 13.45
C GLY A 145 8.84 25.25 13.09
N LEU A 146 8.69 24.63 11.91
CA LEU A 146 7.45 23.97 11.50
C LEU A 146 7.19 22.71 12.34
N THR A 147 5.93 22.51 12.71
CA THR A 147 5.48 21.29 13.39
C THR A 147 5.56 20.09 12.44
N MET A 148 5.58 18.88 13.01
CA MET A 148 5.58 17.65 12.21
C MET A 148 4.35 17.56 11.28
N ALA A 149 3.18 18.04 11.74
CA ALA A 149 1.96 18.05 10.94
C ALA A 149 2.03 19.03 9.75
N GLU A 150 2.70 20.17 9.92
CA GLU A 150 2.92 21.13 8.83
C GLU A 150 3.94 20.61 7.82
N CYS A 151 5.00 19.95 8.29
CA CYS A 151 5.97 19.28 7.42
C CYS A 151 5.29 18.21 6.56
N GLU A 152 4.40 17.41 7.16
CA GLU A 152 3.65 16.38 6.45
C GLU A 152 2.72 17.00 5.39
N ARG A 153 1.96 18.04 5.73
CA ARG A 153 1.10 18.76 4.77
C ARG A 153 1.90 19.33 3.60
N ALA A 154 3.04 19.94 3.87
CA ALA A 154 3.88 20.53 2.83
C ALA A 154 4.50 19.47 1.90
N VAL A 155 4.97 18.34 2.43
CA VAL A 155 5.49 17.23 1.62
C VAL A 155 4.38 16.62 0.77
N CYS A 156 3.16 16.51 1.29
CA CYS A 156 2.00 16.07 0.52
C CYS A 156 1.69 17.02 -0.64
N ALA A 157 1.65 18.34 -0.39
CA ALA A 157 1.43 19.35 -1.42
C ALA A 157 2.50 19.31 -2.52
N LEU A 158 3.79 19.21 -2.15
CA LEU A 158 4.89 19.08 -3.11
C LEU A 158 4.77 17.82 -3.98
N SER A 159 4.37 16.69 -3.39
CA SER A 159 4.16 15.45 -4.15
C SER A 159 2.97 15.53 -5.11
N GLU A 160 1.95 16.32 -4.77
CA GLU A 160 0.77 16.56 -5.59
C GLU A 160 1.11 17.49 -6.76
N ILE A 161 1.84 18.58 -6.49
CA ILE A 161 2.35 19.50 -7.52
C ILE A 161 3.20 18.73 -8.56
N ALA A 162 4.06 17.80 -8.12
CA ALA A 162 4.85 16.97 -9.03
C ALA A 162 3.98 16.11 -9.96
N ARG A 163 2.87 15.55 -9.45
CA ARG A 163 1.91 14.77 -10.27
C ARG A 163 1.15 15.67 -11.25
N LEU A 164 0.69 16.83 -10.79
CA LEU A 164 -0.02 17.80 -11.63
C LEU A 164 0.88 18.34 -12.75
N ARG A 165 2.16 18.58 -12.50
CA ARG A 165 3.13 18.96 -13.54
C ARG A 165 3.36 17.86 -14.57
N THR A 166 3.41 16.61 -14.13
CA THR A 166 3.50 15.46 -15.04
C THR A 166 2.27 15.39 -15.94
N LEU A 167 1.08 15.64 -15.39
CA LEU A 167 -0.16 15.73 -16.16
C LEU A 167 -0.14 16.93 -17.12
N HIS A 168 0.30 18.11 -16.66
CA HIS A 168 0.39 19.33 -17.47
C HIS A 168 1.32 19.13 -18.67
N ALA A 169 2.49 18.54 -18.46
CA ALA A 169 3.44 18.21 -19.54
C ALA A 169 2.84 17.21 -20.55
N ARG A 170 2.09 16.20 -20.08
CA ARG A 170 1.38 15.27 -20.96
C ARG A 170 0.32 16.01 -21.79
N LEU A 171 -0.50 16.85 -21.17
CA LEU A 171 -1.50 17.64 -21.89
C LEU A 171 -0.87 18.58 -22.91
N ALA A 172 0.32 19.16 -22.61
CA ALA A 172 1.06 20.02 -23.54
C ALA A 172 1.50 19.28 -24.80
N SER A 173 1.90 18.01 -24.68
CA SER A 173 2.24 17.19 -25.85
C SER A 173 1.03 16.92 -26.76
N TYR A 174 -0.19 16.82 -26.20
CA TYR A 174 -1.40 16.64 -27.00
C TYR A 174 -1.77 17.92 -27.78
N THR A 175 -1.61 19.10 -27.19
CA THR A 175 -1.84 20.38 -27.89
C THR A 175 -0.87 20.61 -29.04
N THR A 176 0.39 20.16 -28.93
CA THR A 176 1.36 20.31 -30.03
C THR A 176 1.12 19.31 -31.16
N HIS A 177 0.59 18.12 -30.86
CA HIS A 177 0.27 17.13 -31.89
C HIS A 177 -0.98 17.48 -32.71
N THR A 178 -1.91 18.27 -32.16
CA THR A 178 -3.09 18.77 -32.90
C THR A 178 -2.79 19.89 -33.90
N GLU A 179 -1.61 20.52 -33.83
CA GLU A 179 -1.24 21.62 -34.75
C GLU A 179 -0.48 21.14 -36.01
N GLY A 180 -0.14 19.85 -36.10
CA GLY A 180 0.68 19.31 -37.20
C GLY A 180 0.05 18.18 -38.03
N VAL A 181 -1.09 17.63 -37.61
CA VAL A 181 -1.81 16.58 -38.34
C VAL A 181 -3.30 16.91 -38.23
N GLU A 182 -3.94 17.23 -39.35
CA GLU A 182 -5.40 17.29 -39.46
C GLU A 182 -5.99 15.86 -39.34
N ASP A 183 -5.82 15.21 -38.20
CA ASP A 183 -6.69 14.10 -37.84
C ASP A 183 -8.00 14.72 -37.36
N LYS A 184 -8.97 14.82 -38.27
CA LYS A 184 -10.34 15.17 -37.93
C LYS A 184 -10.82 14.18 -36.88
N CYS A 185 -10.86 14.63 -35.62
CA CYS A 185 -11.51 13.92 -34.54
C CYS A 185 -13.01 13.87 -34.85
N TYR A 186 -13.45 12.81 -35.53
CA TYR A 186 -14.87 12.56 -35.76
C TYR A 186 -15.57 12.43 -34.41
N THR A 187 -16.60 13.25 -34.21
CA THR A 187 -17.51 13.12 -33.07
C THR A 187 -18.21 11.76 -33.12
N LYS A 188 -18.66 11.25 -31.96
CA LYS A 188 -19.39 9.97 -31.88
C LYS A 188 -20.54 9.88 -32.90
N ARG A 189 -21.23 11.00 -33.14
CA ARG A 189 -22.33 11.11 -34.11
C ARG A 189 -21.84 10.98 -35.56
N GLU A 190 -20.69 11.55 -35.89
CA GLU A 190 -20.08 11.43 -37.23
C GLU A 190 -19.58 10.00 -37.48
N LEU A 191 -19.01 9.35 -36.46
CA LEU A 191 -18.62 7.94 -36.56
C LEU A 191 -19.85 7.02 -36.72
N GLU A 192 -20.94 7.30 -36.00
CA GLU A 192 -22.19 6.55 -36.13
C GLU A 192 -22.82 6.70 -37.53
N LEU A 193 -22.76 7.90 -38.12
CA LEU A 193 -23.21 8.17 -39.50
C LEU A 193 -22.35 7.46 -40.55
N MET A 194 -21.03 7.36 -40.33
CA MET A 194 -20.13 6.62 -41.22
C MET A 194 -20.37 5.10 -41.16
N ILE A 195 -20.81 4.58 -40.01
CA ILE A 195 -21.14 3.15 -39.82
C ILE A 195 -22.54 2.83 -40.38
N SER A 196 -23.51 3.75 -40.29
CA SER A 196 -24.87 3.51 -40.79
C SER A 196 -24.99 3.63 -42.32
N GLY A 197 -23.97 4.13 -43.02
CA GLY A 197 -23.96 4.23 -44.48
C GLY A 197 -24.93 5.27 -45.05
N GLU A 198 -25.55 6.09 -44.20
CA GLU A 198 -26.38 7.20 -44.62
C GLU A 198 -25.48 8.40 -44.95
N SER A 199 -24.85 8.34 -46.13
CA SER A 199 -24.28 9.52 -46.76
C SER A 199 -25.42 10.45 -47.20
N GLY A 200 -25.93 11.25 -46.26
CA GLY A 200 -26.78 12.39 -46.54
C GLY A 200 -25.98 13.49 -47.19
N CYS A 201 -25.83 13.43 -48.52
CA CYS A 201 -25.59 14.64 -49.30
C CYS A 201 -26.88 15.48 -49.28
N GLN A 202 -26.94 16.46 -48.37
CA GLN A 202 -27.36 17.85 -48.61
C GLN A 202 -27.25 18.66 -47.32
#